data_AF-A0A9P6QBP8-F1
#
_entry.id   AF-A0A9P6QBP8-F1
#
_cell.length_a   1.000
_cell.length_b   1.000
_cell.length_c   1.000
_cell.angle_alpha   90.00
_cell.angle_beta   90.00
_cell.angle_gamma   90.00
#
_symmetry.space_group_name_H-M   'P 1'
#
loop_
_entity.id
_entity.type
_entity.pdbx_description
1 polymer ?
#
loop_
_entity_poly.entity_id
_entity_poly.type
_entity_poly.pdbx_seq_one_letter_code
_entity_poly.pdbx_strand_id
1 'polypeptide(L)'
;MLVAKPLFSITLPDLTCEEFVRKFEMACISLRGDIMDTSVPFKWIHFEGRNIQEVVQMIAHVEAVYVRNNWRSQLTISVEFEKGDRPGISQLLSKADVCFFSPLYAETIGFDRPDDFLSSIAEYCKPTATLFCTWGARGAVGLHIESGTKFGARAGPVAEVVDTIGAGDTFLAGIILALGVRGYDIGRGMRFACHLASRKCGQRGFKNLVSSMPSDL
;
A
#
# COMPACT_ATOMS: atom_id res chain seq x y z
N MET A 1 -10.49 -10.05 -13.68
CA MET A 1 -10.56 -9.70 -12.24
C MET A 1 -12.01 -9.81 -11.79
N LEU A 2 -12.34 -10.90 -11.10
CA LEU A 2 -13.68 -11.18 -10.57
C LEU A 2 -13.64 -10.91 -9.07
N VAL A 3 -14.40 -9.92 -8.60
CA VAL A 3 -14.72 -9.77 -7.18
C VAL A 3 -16.24 -9.64 -7.10
N ALA A 4 -16.90 -10.76 -6.83
CA ALA A 4 -18.26 -10.82 -6.34
C ALA A 4 -18.17 -11.26 -4.88
N LYS A 5 -18.58 -10.42 -3.93
CA LYS A 5 -18.88 -10.88 -2.57
C LYS A 5 -20.40 -10.98 -2.42
N PRO A 6 -20.95 -12.19 -2.22
CA PRO A 6 -22.33 -12.33 -1.77
C PRO A 6 -22.44 -11.96 -0.28
N LEU A 7 -23.65 -11.61 0.12
CA LEU A 7 -24.08 -11.29 1.48
C LEU A 7 -24.03 -12.52 2.41
N PHE A 8 -22.85 -13.10 2.67
CA PHE A 8 -22.58 -13.98 3.81
C PHE A 8 -21.08 -13.91 4.12
N SER A 9 -20.74 -13.56 5.37
CA SER A 9 -19.37 -13.45 5.88
C SER A 9 -18.69 -14.82 5.94
N ILE A 10 -18.21 -15.32 4.80
CA ILE A 10 -17.17 -16.33 4.74
C ILE A 10 -15.86 -15.56 4.87
N THR A 11 -15.28 -15.53 6.07
CA THR A 11 -13.89 -15.10 6.26
C THR A 11 -13.01 -16.10 5.51
N LEU A 12 -12.42 -15.66 4.40
CA LEU A 12 -11.33 -16.39 3.76
C LEU A 12 -10.21 -16.54 4.82
N PRO A 13 -9.60 -17.73 4.95
CA PRO A 13 -8.48 -17.91 5.86
C PRO A 13 -7.33 -16.97 5.44
N ASP A 14 -6.66 -16.37 6.44
CA ASP A 14 -5.47 -15.57 6.18
C ASP A 14 -4.37 -16.48 5.61
N LEU A 15 -3.58 -15.96 4.67
CA LEU A 15 -2.50 -16.70 4.00
C LEU A 15 -1.38 -17.04 5.00
N THR A 16 -0.87 -18.27 4.98
CA THR A 16 0.33 -18.64 5.76
C THR A 16 1.61 -18.31 5.00
N CYS A 17 2.73 -18.15 5.72
CA CYS A 17 4.04 -17.92 5.14
C CYS A 17 4.45 -19.05 4.20
N GLU A 18 4.18 -20.30 4.56
CA GLU A 18 4.47 -21.46 3.71
C GLU A 18 3.71 -21.38 2.37
N GLU A 19 2.40 -21.09 2.43
CA GLU A 19 1.59 -20.93 1.22
C GLU A 19 2.03 -19.75 0.36
N PHE A 20 2.42 -18.64 1.02
CA PHE A 20 2.98 -17.48 0.35
C PHE A 20 4.28 -17.82 -0.36
N VAL A 21 5.26 -18.42 0.34
CA VAL A 21 6.58 -18.77 -0.21
C VAL A 21 6.42 -19.64 -1.44
N ARG A 22 5.60 -20.68 -1.36
CA ARG A 22 5.34 -21.56 -2.51
C ARG A 22 4.80 -20.79 -3.72
N LYS A 23 3.82 -19.91 -3.51
CA LYS A 23 3.23 -19.09 -4.60
C LYS A 23 4.22 -18.06 -5.14
N PHE A 24 4.98 -17.43 -4.27
CA PHE A 24 5.97 -16.41 -4.59
C PHE A 24 7.12 -16.99 -5.42
N GLU A 25 7.70 -18.11 -5.00
CA GLU A 25 8.78 -18.79 -5.72
C GLU A 25 8.30 -19.30 -7.10
N MET A 26 7.11 -19.91 -7.16
CA MET A 26 6.51 -20.30 -8.44
C MET A 26 6.35 -19.11 -9.38
N ALA A 27 5.84 -17.97 -8.88
CA ALA A 27 5.68 -16.78 -9.70
C ALA A 27 7.04 -16.21 -10.17
N CYS A 28 8.07 -16.23 -9.31
CA CYS A 28 9.43 -15.81 -9.69
C CYS A 28 10.03 -16.67 -10.79
N ILE A 29 9.72 -17.97 -10.83
CA ILE A 29 10.16 -18.88 -11.90
C ILE A 29 9.37 -18.59 -13.18
N SER A 30 8.04 -18.51 -13.09
CA SER A 30 7.18 -18.29 -14.26
C SER A 30 7.45 -16.95 -14.97
N LEU A 31 7.77 -15.89 -14.22
CA LEU A 31 8.04 -14.57 -14.79
C LEU A 31 9.39 -14.48 -15.51
N ARG A 32 10.37 -15.29 -15.12
CA ARG A 32 11.70 -15.25 -15.72
C ARG A 32 11.81 -16.03 -17.03
N GLY A 33 10.96 -17.03 -17.25
CA GLY A 33 10.80 -17.74 -18.53
C GLY A 33 12.01 -18.54 -19.04
N ASP A 34 13.24 -18.19 -18.64
CA ASP A 34 14.53 -18.79 -19.00
C ASP A 34 15.48 -18.74 -17.78
N ILE A 35 16.38 -19.71 -17.67
CA ILE A 35 17.42 -19.82 -16.64
C ILE A 35 18.40 -18.64 -16.69
N MET A 36 18.59 -18.03 -17.87
CA MET A 36 19.49 -16.88 -18.04
C MET A 36 18.82 -15.52 -17.76
N ASP A 37 17.51 -15.47 -17.50
CA ASP A 37 16.85 -14.21 -17.19
C ASP A 37 17.22 -13.72 -15.78
N THR A 38 17.98 -12.63 -15.75
CA THR A 38 18.46 -11.96 -14.53
C THR A 38 17.53 -10.84 -14.08
N SER A 39 16.39 -10.66 -14.76
CA SER A 39 15.39 -9.66 -14.42
C SER A 39 14.80 -9.89 -13.04
N VAL A 40 14.52 -8.79 -12.34
CA VAL A 40 13.86 -8.83 -11.04
C VAL A 40 12.39 -9.21 -11.24
N PRO A 41 11.85 -10.23 -10.54
CA PRO A 41 10.50 -10.70 -10.79
C PRO A 41 9.43 -9.69 -10.36
N PHE A 42 9.65 -9.00 -9.24
CA PHE A 42 8.75 -7.95 -8.76
C PHE A 42 9.55 -6.73 -8.30
N LYS A 43 9.17 -5.55 -8.78
CA LYS A 43 9.75 -4.29 -8.29
C LYS A 43 9.02 -3.75 -7.06
N TRP A 44 7.78 -4.19 -6.84
CA TRP A 44 6.95 -3.76 -5.72
C TRP A 44 6.14 -4.93 -5.19
N ILE A 45 6.19 -5.17 -3.87
CA ILE A 45 5.36 -6.17 -3.18
C ILE A 45 4.61 -5.46 -2.05
N HIS A 46 3.29 -5.68 -2.00
CA HIS A 46 2.41 -5.09 -1.01
C HIS A 46 1.87 -6.16 -0.05
N PHE A 47 1.85 -5.84 1.25
CA PHE A 47 1.28 -6.66 2.30
C PHE A 47 0.21 -5.89 3.07
N GLU A 48 -0.91 -6.55 3.34
CA GLU A 48 -1.88 -6.06 4.31
C GLU A 48 -1.37 -6.40 5.72
N GLY A 49 -1.46 -5.46 6.67
CA GLY A 49 -1.10 -5.64 8.09
C GLY A 49 -2.09 -6.53 8.85
N ARG A 50 -2.27 -7.76 8.38
CA ARG A 50 -3.04 -8.85 9.00
C ARG A 50 -2.12 -10.03 9.27
N ASN A 51 -2.57 -10.96 10.10
CA ASN A 51 -1.83 -12.18 10.42
C ASN A 51 -0.33 -11.92 10.66
N ILE A 52 -0.05 -11.01 11.60
CA ILE A 52 1.20 -10.22 11.62
C ILE A 52 2.46 -11.09 11.60
N GLN A 53 2.46 -12.18 12.36
CA GLN A 53 3.63 -13.08 12.43
C GLN A 53 3.93 -13.73 11.09
N GLU A 54 2.90 -14.12 10.34
CA GLU A 54 3.07 -14.66 8.99
C GLU A 54 3.63 -13.59 8.04
N VAL A 55 3.08 -12.37 8.06
CA VAL A 55 3.59 -11.26 7.21
C VAL A 55 5.04 -10.91 7.54
N VAL A 56 5.42 -10.92 8.82
CA VAL A 56 6.82 -10.73 9.23
C VAL A 56 7.74 -11.77 8.57
N GLN A 57 7.33 -13.04 8.57
CA GLN A 57 8.10 -14.12 7.96
C GLN A 57 8.11 -14.03 6.43
N MET A 58 6.99 -13.68 5.81
CA MET A 58 6.89 -13.47 4.36
C MET A 58 7.84 -12.37 3.89
N ILE A 59 7.86 -11.22 4.56
CA ILE A 59 8.77 -10.11 4.25
C ILE A 59 10.22 -10.56 4.43
N ALA A 60 10.54 -11.27 5.52
CA ALA A 60 11.89 -11.78 5.76
C ALA A 60 12.35 -12.73 4.66
N HIS A 61 11.47 -13.61 4.17
CA HIS A 61 11.77 -14.50 3.05
C HIS A 61 12.02 -13.73 1.75
N VAL A 62 11.14 -12.78 1.39
CA VAL A 62 11.32 -11.91 0.22
C VAL A 62 12.67 -11.19 0.30
N GLU A 63 12.96 -10.52 1.41
CA GLU A 63 14.23 -9.83 1.65
C GLU A 63 15.43 -10.78 1.43
N ALA A 64 15.40 -11.98 2.02
CA ALA A 64 16.47 -12.96 1.86
C ALA A 64 16.64 -13.43 0.42
N VAL A 65 15.57 -13.61 -0.35
CA VAL A 65 15.65 -13.95 -1.78
C VAL A 65 16.26 -12.79 -2.57
N TYR A 66 15.80 -11.56 -2.36
CA TYR A 66 16.27 -10.39 -3.11
C TYR A 66 17.71 -10.01 -2.79
N VAL A 67 18.15 -10.16 -1.54
CA VAL A 67 19.55 -9.95 -1.15
C VAL A 67 20.46 -11.00 -1.81
N ARG A 68 20.09 -12.29 -1.75
CA ARG A 68 20.89 -13.38 -2.35
C ARG A 68 21.08 -13.22 -3.86
N ASN A 69 20.12 -12.61 -4.55
CA ASN A 69 20.16 -12.39 -5.99
C ASN A 69 20.63 -10.96 -6.38
N ASN A 70 21.09 -10.15 -5.41
CA ASN A 70 21.52 -8.76 -5.64
C ASN A 70 20.44 -7.86 -6.29
N TRP A 71 19.17 -8.10 -5.95
CA TRP A 71 18.02 -7.34 -6.46
C TRP A 71 17.41 -6.38 -5.45
N ARG A 72 17.91 -6.33 -4.21
CA ARG A 72 17.26 -5.59 -3.12
C ARG A 72 17.07 -4.10 -3.41
N SER A 73 18.00 -3.47 -4.13
CA SER A 73 17.90 -2.07 -4.55
C SER A 73 16.77 -1.78 -5.54
N GLN A 74 16.19 -2.82 -6.16
CA GLN A 74 15.09 -2.72 -7.12
C GLN A 74 13.73 -3.08 -6.50
N LEU A 75 13.70 -3.45 -5.22
CA LEU A 75 12.49 -3.86 -4.51
C LEU A 75 11.96 -2.74 -3.62
N THR A 76 10.68 -2.46 -3.76
CA THR A 76 9.88 -1.70 -2.79
C THR A 76 8.95 -2.65 -2.05
N ILE A 77 9.05 -2.69 -0.73
CA ILE A 77 8.07 -3.37 0.14
C ILE A 77 7.14 -2.33 0.72
N SER A 78 5.83 -2.52 0.56
CA SER A 78 4.83 -1.66 1.19
C SER A 78 3.90 -2.42 2.10
N VAL A 79 3.46 -1.78 3.19
CA VAL A 79 2.56 -2.38 4.17
C VAL A 79 1.39 -1.44 4.46
N GLU A 80 0.19 -2.01 4.52
CA GLU A 80 -1.01 -1.32 5.01
C GLU A 80 -1.21 -1.54 6.52
N PHE A 81 -1.54 -0.46 7.22
CA PHE A 81 -1.77 -0.39 8.64
C PHE A 81 -3.19 0.14 8.89
N GLU A 82 -4.17 -0.78 9.00
CA GLU A 82 -5.60 -0.41 9.08
C GLU A 82 -6.11 -0.21 10.51
N LYS A 83 -5.66 -1.00 11.50
CA LYS A 83 -6.04 -0.81 12.93
C LYS A 83 -4.82 -0.78 13.82
N GLY A 84 -4.76 0.22 14.70
CA GLY A 84 -3.62 0.45 15.58
C GLY A 84 -3.50 -0.56 16.71
N ASP A 85 -4.58 -1.24 17.07
CA ASP A 85 -4.70 -2.17 18.19
C ASP A 85 -4.37 -3.62 17.84
N ARG A 86 -4.05 -3.92 16.57
CA ARG A 86 -3.70 -5.27 16.13
C ARG A 86 -2.41 -5.73 16.84
N PRO A 87 -2.45 -6.84 17.62
CA PRO A 87 -1.28 -7.31 18.34
C PRO A 87 -0.07 -7.52 17.44
N GLY A 88 1.05 -6.88 17.79
CA GLY A 88 2.31 -7.00 17.07
C GLY A 88 2.43 -6.18 15.78
N ILE A 89 1.41 -5.43 15.36
CA ILE A 89 1.44 -4.72 14.06
C ILE A 89 2.62 -3.75 13.92
N SER A 90 3.10 -3.17 15.02
CA SER A 90 4.29 -2.31 15.05
C SER A 90 5.57 -3.00 14.56
N GLN A 91 5.65 -4.34 14.61
CA GLN A 91 6.77 -5.10 14.08
C GLN A 91 6.95 -4.93 12.56
N LEU A 92 5.91 -4.51 11.85
CA LEU A 92 5.96 -4.29 10.40
C LEU A 92 6.49 -2.89 10.02
N LEU A 93 6.49 -1.92 10.95
CA LEU A 93 6.90 -0.54 10.68
C LEU A 93 8.35 -0.46 10.17
N SER A 94 9.26 -1.19 10.82
CA SER A 94 10.68 -1.26 10.44
C SER A 94 10.96 -2.15 9.22
N LYS A 95 9.93 -2.77 8.63
CA LYS A 95 10.05 -3.70 7.49
C LYS A 95 9.59 -3.10 6.16
N ALA A 96 8.77 -2.06 6.20
CA ALA A 96 8.23 -1.42 5.01
C ALA A 96 9.11 -0.26 4.51
N ASP A 97 9.27 -0.18 3.19
CA ASP A 97 9.82 0.99 2.50
C ASP A 97 8.73 2.05 2.26
N VAL A 98 7.46 1.61 2.17
CA VAL A 98 6.29 2.49 2.08
C VAL A 98 5.20 2.03 3.07
N CYS A 99 4.75 2.93 3.94
CA CYS A 99 3.69 2.64 4.92
C CYS A 99 2.40 3.36 4.55
N PHE A 100 1.29 2.64 4.52
CA PHE A 100 -0.05 3.19 4.30
C PHE A 100 -0.87 3.09 5.59
N PHE A 101 -1.28 4.22 6.16
CA PHE A 101 -2.08 4.27 7.38
C PHE A 101 -3.51 4.72 7.10
N SER A 102 -4.45 4.08 7.78
CA SER A 102 -5.85 4.52 7.82
C SER A 102 -6.07 5.61 8.88
N PRO A 103 -7.20 6.34 8.82
CA PRO A 103 -7.62 7.19 9.93
C PRO A 103 -7.80 6.42 11.22
N LEU A 104 -8.42 5.24 11.13
CA LEU A 104 -8.69 4.37 12.27
C LEU A 104 -7.40 3.98 12.99
N TYR A 105 -6.31 3.69 12.27
CA TYR A 105 -5.02 3.37 12.89
C TYR A 105 -4.53 4.53 13.76
N ALA A 106 -4.49 5.74 13.20
CA ALA A 106 -4.04 6.94 13.91
C ALA A 106 -4.92 7.25 15.12
N GLU A 107 -6.24 7.18 14.95
CA GLU A 107 -7.23 7.41 16.02
C GLU A 107 -7.09 6.39 17.14
N THR A 108 -6.86 5.12 16.81
CA THR A 108 -6.69 4.02 17.79
C THR A 108 -5.51 4.27 18.73
N ILE A 109 -4.46 4.93 18.26
CA ILE A 109 -3.28 5.28 19.06
C ILE A 109 -3.28 6.73 19.54
N GLY A 110 -4.42 7.43 19.46
CA GLY A 110 -4.65 8.71 20.14
C GLY A 110 -4.42 9.96 19.29
N PHE A 111 -4.38 9.87 17.96
CA PHE A 111 -4.18 11.02 17.08
C PHE A 111 -5.44 11.36 16.27
N ASP A 112 -5.78 12.65 16.22
CA ASP A 112 -6.89 13.21 15.43
C ASP A 112 -6.41 14.05 14.23
N ARG A 113 -5.09 14.18 14.09
CA ARG A 113 -4.40 14.94 13.06
C ARG A 113 -3.33 14.07 12.40
N PRO A 114 -3.41 13.84 11.08
CA PRO A 114 -2.56 12.85 10.44
C PRO A 114 -1.10 13.32 10.31
N ASP A 115 -0.84 14.63 10.22
CA ASP A 115 0.53 15.17 10.23
C ASP A 115 1.27 14.91 11.56
N ASP A 116 0.55 15.06 12.67
CA ASP A 116 1.09 14.86 14.01
C ASP A 116 1.35 13.36 14.25
N PHE A 117 0.41 12.51 13.82
CA PHE A 117 0.56 11.05 13.80
C PHE A 117 1.77 10.59 12.96
N LEU A 118 1.91 11.08 11.72
CA LEU A 118 3.04 10.66 10.89
C LEU A 118 4.38 11.10 11.47
N SER A 119 4.42 12.26 12.13
CA SER A 119 5.62 12.74 12.80
C SER A 119 5.97 11.86 14.01
N SER A 120 4.98 11.37 14.77
CA SER A 120 5.23 10.52 15.94
C SER A 120 5.62 9.09 15.58
N ILE A 121 5.05 8.52 14.51
CA ILE A 121 5.31 7.11 14.15
C ILE A 121 6.64 6.93 13.40
N ALA A 122 7.20 8.02 12.85
CA ALA A 122 8.39 7.99 12.01
C ALA A 122 9.60 7.32 12.67
N GLU A 123 9.79 7.48 13.98
CA GLU A 123 10.93 6.89 14.71
C GLU A 123 10.93 5.34 14.72
N TYR A 124 9.78 4.72 14.47
CA TYR A 124 9.62 3.26 14.45
C TYR A 124 9.71 2.66 13.04
N CYS A 125 9.77 3.51 12.01
CA CYS A 125 9.83 3.12 10.60
C CYS A 125 11.28 3.02 10.11
N LYS A 126 11.50 2.51 8.89
CA LYS A 126 12.82 2.62 8.25
C LYS A 126 13.17 4.11 8.06
N PRO A 127 14.45 4.53 8.24
CA PRO A 127 14.86 5.92 8.03
C PRO A 127 14.57 6.45 6.62
N THR A 128 14.54 5.57 5.61
CA THR A 128 14.26 5.90 4.21
C THR A 128 12.78 5.69 3.81
N ALA A 129 11.89 5.42 4.77
CA ALA A 129 10.51 5.10 4.46
C ALA A 129 9.70 6.32 3.98
N THR A 130 8.75 6.06 3.09
CA THR A 130 7.69 7.00 2.72
C THR A 130 6.40 6.62 3.43
N LEU A 131 5.83 7.52 4.22
CA LEU A 131 4.60 7.30 4.96
C LEU A 131 3.44 8.04 4.29
N PHE A 132 2.29 7.39 4.18
CA PHE A 132 1.03 7.99 3.73
C PHE A 132 -0.04 7.76 4.79
N CYS A 133 -0.85 8.78 5.08
CA CYS A 133 -2.05 8.63 5.91
C CYS A 133 -3.24 9.22 5.15
N THR A 134 -4.22 8.38 4.86
CA THR A 134 -5.48 8.82 4.26
C THR A 134 -6.39 9.41 5.33
N TRP A 135 -7.19 10.41 4.99
CA TRP A 135 -8.03 11.16 5.93
C TRP A 135 -9.44 11.46 5.38
N GLY A 136 -10.00 10.48 4.66
CA GLY A 136 -11.34 10.54 4.06
C GLY A 136 -11.51 11.71 3.09
N ALA A 137 -12.59 12.48 3.25
CA ALA A 137 -12.89 13.63 2.39
C ALA A 137 -11.85 14.76 2.48
N ARG A 138 -10.97 14.76 3.50
CA ARG A 138 -9.86 15.71 3.62
C ARG A 138 -8.67 15.36 2.69
N GLY A 139 -8.68 14.18 2.08
CA GLY A 139 -7.63 13.70 1.20
C GLY A 139 -6.62 12.85 1.95
N ALA A 140 -5.33 13.10 1.74
CA ALA A 140 -4.25 12.41 2.43
C ALA A 140 -3.11 13.38 2.76
N VAL A 141 -2.26 12.96 3.70
CA VAL A 141 -0.96 13.57 3.99
C VAL A 141 0.12 12.50 3.89
N GLY A 142 1.38 12.92 3.82
CA GLY A 142 2.48 11.99 3.96
C GLY A 142 3.82 12.64 4.25
N LEU A 143 4.79 11.79 4.57
CA LEU A 143 6.12 12.15 5.05
C LEU A 143 7.16 11.21 4.45
N HIS A 144 8.18 11.78 3.80
CA HIS A 144 9.39 11.05 3.46
C HIS A 144 10.40 11.29 4.58
N ILE A 145 10.78 10.24 5.31
CA ILE A 145 11.49 10.38 6.60
C ILE A 145 12.88 10.97 6.39
N GLU A 146 13.69 10.39 5.50
CA GLU A 146 15.08 10.80 5.31
C GLU A 146 15.23 12.27 4.91
N SER A 147 14.35 12.77 4.04
CA SER A 147 14.39 14.17 3.60
C SER A 147 13.57 15.11 4.48
N GLY A 148 12.75 14.59 5.39
CA GLY A 148 11.76 15.36 6.15
C GLY A 148 10.64 15.98 5.29
N THR A 149 10.53 15.60 4.01
CA THR A 149 9.58 16.22 3.09
C THR A 149 8.15 15.80 3.44
N LYS A 150 7.32 16.79 3.78
CA LYS A 150 5.88 16.62 3.96
C LYS A 150 5.14 16.88 2.65
N PHE A 151 4.13 16.06 2.37
CA PHE A 151 3.29 16.19 1.18
C PHE A 151 1.81 16.04 1.54
N GLY A 152 0.95 16.67 0.74
CA GLY A 152 -0.48 16.75 0.97
C GLY A 152 -1.24 16.80 -0.35
N ALA A 153 -2.36 16.09 -0.41
CA ALA A 153 -3.29 16.19 -1.53
C ALA A 153 -4.72 16.15 -0.99
N ARG A 154 -5.57 17.04 -1.51
CA ARG A 154 -7.01 17.02 -1.21
C ARG A 154 -7.66 15.86 -1.94
N ALA A 155 -8.78 15.38 -1.39
CA ALA A 155 -9.66 14.48 -2.13
C ALA A 155 -10.08 15.15 -3.44
N GLY A 156 -10.15 14.37 -4.52
CA GLY A 156 -10.70 14.85 -5.79
C GLY A 156 -12.21 15.18 -5.65
N PRO A 157 -12.76 16.01 -6.55
CA PRO A 157 -14.17 16.38 -6.52
C PRO A 157 -15.05 15.15 -6.76
N VAL A 158 -16.16 15.06 -6.02
CA VAL A 158 -17.19 14.02 -6.17
C VAL A 158 -18.56 14.70 -6.13
N ALA A 159 -19.35 14.56 -7.18
CA ALA A 159 -20.68 15.18 -7.25
C ALA A 159 -21.67 14.54 -6.25
N GLU A 160 -21.61 13.22 -6.13
CA GLU A 160 -22.41 12.43 -5.19
C GLU A 160 -21.60 11.23 -4.72
N VAL A 161 -21.59 10.97 -3.41
CA VAL A 161 -20.94 9.78 -2.83
C VAL A 161 -21.91 8.60 -2.94
N VAL A 162 -21.56 7.63 -3.76
CA VAL A 162 -22.39 6.46 -4.09
C VAL A 162 -21.98 5.22 -3.29
N ASP A 163 -20.68 4.95 -3.17
CA ASP A 163 -20.14 3.76 -2.51
C ASP A 163 -18.69 4.02 -2.06
N THR A 164 -18.38 3.91 -0.77
CA THR A 164 -17.04 4.16 -0.22
C THR A 164 -16.18 2.90 -0.04
N ILE A 165 -16.73 1.70 -0.26
CA ILE A 165 -16.05 0.42 0.02
C ILE A 165 -14.79 0.26 -0.85
N GLY A 166 -13.61 0.16 -0.25
CA GLY A 166 -12.35 0.03 -0.99
C GLY A 166 -11.82 1.36 -1.57
N ALA A 167 -12.29 2.51 -1.07
CA ALA A 167 -11.67 3.80 -1.40
C ALA A 167 -10.22 3.89 -0.91
N GLY A 168 -9.92 3.33 0.27
CA GLY A 168 -8.57 3.18 0.81
C GLY A 168 -7.69 2.32 -0.09
N ASP A 169 -8.16 1.11 -0.43
CA ASP A 169 -7.49 0.20 -1.36
C ASP A 169 -7.23 0.88 -2.73
N THR A 170 -8.17 1.70 -3.18
CA THR A 170 -8.03 2.46 -4.44
C THR A 170 -6.95 3.53 -4.34
N PHE A 171 -6.87 4.25 -3.23
CA PHE A 171 -5.78 5.20 -2.98
C PHE A 171 -4.43 4.47 -2.99
N LEU A 172 -4.33 3.37 -2.23
CA LEU A 172 -3.11 2.56 -2.13
C LEU A 172 -2.67 2.05 -3.50
N ALA A 173 -3.57 1.41 -4.25
CA ALA A 173 -3.30 0.94 -5.61
C ALA A 173 -2.95 2.10 -6.55
N GLY A 174 -3.54 3.28 -6.34
CA GLY A 174 -3.22 4.51 -7.06
C GLY A 174 -1.77 4.96 -6.84
N ILE A 175 -1.27 4.90 -5.60
CA ILE A 175 0.13 5.20 -5.28
C ILE A 175 1.07 4.18 -5.93
N ILE A 176 0.78 2.87 -5.80
CA ILE A 176 1.60 1.82 -6.41
C ILE A 176 1.68 2.01 -7.93
N LEU A 177 0.54 2.29 -8.57
CA LEU A 177 0.50 2.56 -10.02
C LEU A 177 1.30 3.82 -10.39
N ALA A 178 1.10 4.92 -9.66
CA ALA A 178 1.75 6.19 -9.98
C ALA A 178 3.27 6.12 -9.82
N LEU A 179 3.75 5.62 -8.68
CA LEU A 179 5.18 5.61 -8.36
C LEU A 179 5.88 4.41 -9.00
N GLY A 180 5.31 3.22 -8.87
CA GLY A 180 5.94 1.96 -9.28
C GLY A 180 5.86 1.66 -10.78
N VAL A 181 4.87 2.21 -11.49
CA VAL A 181 4.64 1.91 -12.92
C VAL A 181 4.76 3.14 -13.80
N ARG A 182 4.16 4.27 -13.39
CA ARG A 182 4.15 5.50 -14.20
C ARG A 182 5.35 6.42 -13.97
N GLY A 183 6.16 6.16 -12.94
CA GLY A 183 7.33 6.97 -12.60
C GLY A 183 6.99 8.40 -12.17
N TYR A 184 5.80 8.62 -11.61
CA TYR A 184 5.43 9.93 -11.06
C TYR A 184 6.24 10.24 -9.81
N ASP A 185 6.49 11.52 -9.55
CA ASP A 185 6.96 11.95 -8.24
C ASP A 185 5.88 11.74 -7.16
N ILE A 186 6.28 11.75 -5.89
CA ILE A 186 5.39 11.50 -4.75
C ILE A 186 4.20 12.47 -4.74
N GLY A 187 4.43 13.76 -5.00
CA GLY A 187 3.38 14.77 -4.97
C GLY A 187 2.33 14.58 -6.06
N ARG A 188 2.77 14.26 -7.29
CA ARG A 188 1.89 13.91 -8.41
C ARG A 188 1.15 12.61 -8.14
N GLY A 189 1.87 11.56 -7.72
CA GLY A 189 1.28 10.27 -7.40
C GLY A 189 0.21 10.34 -6.32
N MET A 190 0.43 11.19 -5.32
CA MET A 190 -0.54 11.43 -4.25
C MET A 190 -1.82 12.12 -4.74
N ARG A 191 -1.70 13.16 -5.59
CA ARG A 191 -2.88 13.79 -6.22
C ARG A 191 -3.64 12.78 -7.07
N PHE A 192 -2.93 12.01 -7.89
CA PHE A 192 -3.52 10.95 -8.70
C PHE A 192 -4.29 9.94 -7.84
N ALA A 193 -3.69 9.44 -6.76
CA ALA A 193 -4.29 8.47 -5.85
C ALA A 193 -5.54 9.03 -5.13
N CYS A 194 -5.47 10.27 -4.63
CA CYS A 194 -6.63 10.93 -4.01
C CYS A 194 -7.79 11.11 -5.01
N HIS A 195 -7.49 11.50 -6.25
CA HIS A 195 -8.52 11.66 -7.28
C HIS A 195 -9.13 10.32 -7.69
N LEU A 196 -8.30 9.27 -7.82
CA LEU A 196 -8.76 7.92 -8.14
C LEU A 196 -9.68 7.37 -7.04
N ALA A 197 -9.32 7.55 -5.77
CA ALA A 197 -10.14 7.16 -4.63
C ALA A 197 -11.45 7.96 -4.56
N SER A 198 -11.42 9.27 -4.77
CA SER A 198 -12.63 10.10 -4.88
C SER A 198 -13.56 9.62 -6.00
N ARG A 199 -13.01 9.31 -7.17
CA ARG A 199 -13.79 8.76 -8.27
C ARG A 199 -14.44 7.44 -7.89
N LYS A 200 -13.70 6.56 -7.20
CA LYS A 200 -14.26 5.33 -6.65
C LYS A 200 -15.44 5.59 -5.74
N CYS A 201 -15.38 6.61 -4.88
CA CYS A 201 -16.50 7.00 -4.04
C CYS A 201 -17.75 7.40 -4.83
N GLY A 202 -17.60 7.92 -6.05
CA GLY A 202 -18.70 8.36 -6.92
C GLY A 202 -19.32 7.25 -7.79
N GLN A 203 -18.93 5.99 -7.63
CA GLN A 203 -19.50 4.87 -8.40
C GLN A 203 -19.55 3.58 -7.59
N ARG A 204 -20.42 2.64 -7.98
CA ARG A 204 -20.42 1.28 -7.40
C ARG A 204 -19.33 0.43 -8.04
N GLY A 205 -18.52 -0.21 -7.21
CA GLY A 205 -17.43 -1.10 -7.65
C GLY A 205 -16.33 -0.39 -8.46
N PHE A 206 -15.47 -1.18 -9.12
CA PHE A 206 -14.17 -0.69 -9.62
C PHE A 206 -14.06 -0.57 -11.15
N LYS A 207 -15.14 -0.81 -11.90
CA LYS A 207 -15.10 -0.84 -13.37
C LYS A 207 -14.73 0.55 -13.92
N ASN A 208 -13.81 0.58 -14.88
CA ASN A 208 -13.40 1.80 -15.63
C ASN A 208 -12.84 2.95 -14.78
N LEU A 209 -12.33 2.68 -13.56
CA LEU A 209 -11.80 3.73 -12.68
C LEU A 209 -10.63 4.50 -13.30
N VAL A 210 -9.72 3.82 -14.01
CA VAL A 210 -8.52 4.44 -14.57
C VAL A 210 -8.76 5.02 -15.97
N SER A 211 -9.61 4.41 -16.79
CA SER A 211 -9.82 4.79 -18.20
C SER A 211 -10.49 6.16 -18.39
N SER A 212 -10.99 6.73 -17.30
CA SER A 212 -11.72 8.00 -17.27
C SER A 212 -11.00 9.06 -16.43
N MET A 213 -9.74 8.80 -16.06
CA MET A 213 -8.89 9.77 -15.39
C MET A 213 -8.23 10.70 -16.43
N PRO A 214 -8.20 12.01 -16.16
CA PRO A 214 -7.42 12.97 -16.94
C PRO A 214 -5.96 12.52 -17.08
N SER A 215 -5.38 12.73 -18.27
CA SER A 215 -4.00 12.34 -18.58
C SER A 215 -2.94 13.26 -17.94
N ASP A 216 -3.36 14.43 -17.47
CA ASP A 216 -2.54 15.48 -16.84
C ASP A 216 -2.42 15.32 -15.32
N LEU A 217 -3.15 14.37 -14.70
CA LEU A 217 -2.96 13.98 -13.29
C LEU A 217 -1.69 13.15 -13.09
#